data_AF-A0A8B4QF22-F1
#
_entry.id   AF-A0A8B4QF22-F1
#
_cell.length_a   1.000
_cell.length_b   1.000
_cell.length_c   1.000
_cell.angle_alpha   90.00
_cell.angle_beta   90.00
_cell.angle_gamma   90.00
#
_symmetry.space_group_name_H-M   'P 1'
#
loop_
_entity.id
_entity.type
_entity.pdbx_description
1 polymer ?
#
loop_
_entity_poly.entity_id
_entity_poly.type
_entity_poly.pdbx_seq_one_letter_code
_entity_poly.pdbx_strand_id
1 'polypeptide(L)'
;MVGAFIGFYAITSWGMGFFLALLLAMVIYAVLGVVIERLAYKRLRNATRIATLITAIGVSLLIEYTMIYFRGASPEAYPKDFPETRMIIYSLVLIFVMLYRPSGLMGTKEITDLFKSKRKKEGELK
;
A
#
# COMPACT_ATOMS: atom_id res chain seq x y z
N MET A 1 -5.68 -3.52 -6.81
CA MET A 1 -5.06 -4.49 -7.74
C MET A 1 -4.94 -3.94 -9.16
N VAL A 2 -6.03 -3.53 -9.81
CA VAL A 2 -6.03 -3.11 -11.24
C VAL A 2 -4.98 -2.05 -11.59
N GLY A 3 -4.93 -0.94 -10.84
CA GLY A 3 -3.96 0.15 -11.11
C GLY A 3 -2.50 -0.31 -11.03
N ALA A 4 -2.18 -1.21 -10.08
CA ALA A 4 -0.85 -1.78 -9.95
C ALA A 4 -0.51 -2.69 -11.15
N PHE A 5 -1.46 -3.44 -11.69
CA PHE A 5 -1.18 -4.23 -12.90
C PHE A 5 -1.03 -3.34 -14.14
N ILE A 6 -1.82 -2.28 -14.27
CA ILE A 6 -1.68 -1.33 -15.39
C ILE A 6 -0.30 -0.69 -15.38
N GLY A 7 0.16 -0.19 -14.22
CA GLY A 7 1.50 0.39 -14.10
C GLY A 7 2.61 -0.62 -14.38
N PHE A 8 2.44 -1.87 -13.92
CA PHE A 8 3.39 -2.95 -14.19
C PHE A 8 3.49 -3.27 -15.68
N TYR A 9 2.36 -3.38 -16.39
CA TYR A 9 2.34 -3.59 -17.84
C TYR A 9 2.94 -2.42 -18.61
N ALA A 10 2.67 -1.18 -18.20
CA ALA A 10 3.24 0.01 -18.84
C ALA A 10 4.77 0.04 -18.74
N ILE A 11 5.34 -0.43 -17.63
CA ILE A 11 6.80 -0.50 -17.46
C ILE A 11 7.37 -1.72 -18.20
N THR A 12 6.83 -2.91 -17.96
CA THR A 12 7.42 -4.17 -18.45
C THR A 12 7.21 -4.42 -19.93
N SER A 13 6.03 -4.08 -20.46
CA SER A 13 5.66 -4.38 -21.86
C SER A 13 5.91 -3.19 -22.78
N TRP A 14 5.69 -1.97 -22.30
CA TRP A 14 5.86 -0.75 -23.10
C TRP A 14 7.17 -0.01 -22.83
N GLY A 15 7.97 -0.44 -21.85
CA GLY A 15 9.25 0.19 -21.54
C GLY A 15 9.14 1.64 -21.08
N MET A 16 7.96 2.06 -20.60
CA MET A 16 7.74 3.43 -20.14
C MET A 16 8.46 3.65 -18.81
N GLY A 17 9.06 4.83 -18.63
CA GLY A 17 9.66 5.19 -17.35
C GLY A 17 8.64 5.19 -16.21
N PHE A 18 9.10 4.88 -14.99
CA PHE A 18 8.26 4.73 -13.79
C PHE A 18 7.23 5.87 -13.59
N PHE A 19 7.67 7.13 -13.70
CA PHE A 19 6.78 8.27 -13.50
C PHE A 19 5.67 8.37 -14.56
N LEU A 20 5.97 8.03 -15.81
CA LEU A 20 5.00 8.06 -16.90
C LEU A 20 4.01 6.90 -16.78
N ALA A 21 4.51 5.71 -16.44
CA ALA A 21 3.67 4.54 -16.14
C ALA A 21 2.73 4.80 -14.94
N LEU A 22 3.22 5.50 -13.91
CA LEU A 22 2.41 5.88 -12.75
C LEU A 22 1.27 6.82 -13.15
N LEU A 23 1.56 7.88 -13.91
CA LEU A 23 0.53 8.81 -14.40
C LEU A 23 -0.51 8.10 -15.25
N LEU A 24 -0.06 7.24 -16.17
CA LEU A 24 -0.96 6.47 -17.03
C LEU A 24 -1.85 5.53 -16.20
N ALA A 25 -1.28 4.83 -15.22
CA ALA A 25 -2.03 3.98 -14.30
C ALA A 25 -3.08 4.77 -13.49
N MET A 26 -2.73 5.98 -13.02
CA MET A 26 -3.68 6.86 -12.32
C MET A 26 -4.85 7.27 -13.22
N VAL A 27 -4.58 7.69 -14.45
CA VAL A 27 -5.62 8.12 -15.40
C VAL A 27 -6.55 6.97 -15.74
N ILE A 28 -6.00 5.80 -16.11
CA ILE A 28 -6.84 4.64 -16.47
C ILE A 28 -7.66 4.17 -15.26
N TYR A 29 -7.05 4.12 -14.06
CA TYR A 29 -7.78 3.70 -12.87
C TYR A 29 -8.85 4.72 -12.45
N ALA A 30 -8.61 6.02 -12.66
CA ALA A 30 -9.63 7.04 -12.43
C ALA A 30 -10.83 6.86 -13.36
N VAL A 31 -10.60 6.60 -14.66
CA VAL A 31 -11.67 6.32 -15.62
C VAL A 31 -12.46 5.08 -15.21
N LEU A 32 -11.78 4.01 -14.80
CA LEU A 32 -12.43 2.79 -14.30
C LEU A 32 -13.28 3.08 -13.05
N GLY A 33 -12.79 3.91 -12.13
CA GLY A 33 -13.56 4.38 -10.96
C GLY A 33 -14.84 5.12 -11.35
N VAL A 34 -14.77 6.01 -12.35
CA VAL A 34 -15.95 6.72 -12.88
C VAL A 34 -16.96 5.75 -13.51
N VAL A 35 -16.48 4.72 -14.21
CA VAL A 35 -17.33 3.68 -14.79
C VAL A 35 -18.05 2.90 -13.70
N ILE A 36 -17.33 2.47 -12.65
CA ILE A 36 -17.91 1.79 -11.50
C ILE A 36 -18.94 2.67 -10.80
N GLU A 37 -18.64 3.96 -10.60
CA GLU A 37 -19.56 4.90 -10.00
C GLU A 37 -20.85 4.98 -10.81
N ARG A 38 -20.77 5.09 -12.13
CA ARG A 38 -21.95 5.18 -12.99
C ARG A 38 -22.75 3.89 -13.03
N LEU A 39 -22.11 2.72 -13.07
CA LEU A 39 -22.77 1.44 -13.23
C LEU A 39 -23.36 0.91 -11.91
N ALA A 40 -22.60 0.99 -10.83
CA ALA A 40 -22.99 0.45 -9.53
C ALA A 40 -23.56 1.56 -8.62
N TYR A 41 -22.70 2.48 -8.16
CA TYR A 41 -23.06 3.38 -7.07
C TYR A 41 -24.14 4.40 -7.41
N LYS A 42 -24.16 4.93 -8.64
CA LYS A 42 -25.14 5.92 -9.09
C LYS A 42 -26.56 5.37 -9.08
N ARG A 43 -26.75 4.08 -9.43
CA ARG A 43 -28.07 3.42 -9.38
C ARG A 43 -28.55 3.18 -7.95
N LEU A 44 -27.63 3.00 -7.00
CA LEU A 44 -27.96 2.73 -5.59
C LEU A 44 -28.02 3.98 -4.70
N ARG A 45 -27.95 5.19 -5.28
CA ARG A 45 -27.92 6.43 -4.49
C ARG A 45 -29.14 6.64 -3.60
N ASN A 46 -30.30 6.14 -4.01
CA ASN A 46 -31.55 6.23 -3.25
C ASN A 46 -31.87 4.93 -2.47
N ALA A 47 -30.96 3.95 -2.46
CA ALA A 47 -31.15 2.69 -1.77
C ALA A 47 -30.73 2.77 -0.29
N THR A 48 -31.02 1.72 0.47
CA THR A 48 -30.60 1.63 1.88
C THR A 48 -29.08 1.54 2.01
N ARG A 49 -28.53 1.99 3.16
CA ARG A 49 -27.08 1.91 3.44
C ARG A 49 -26.55 0.48 3.33
N ILE A 50 -27.34 -0.51 3.72
CA ILE A 50 -26.99 -1.93 3.64
C ILE A 50 -26.80 -2.37 2.18
N ALA A 51 -27.72 -1.99 1.28
CA ALA A 51 -27.59 -2.32 -0.15
C ALA A 51 -26.33 -1.68 -0.77
N THR A 52 -25.99 -0.47 -0.35
CA THR A 52 -24.76 0.21 -0.79
C THR A 52 -23.50 -0.52 -0.32
N LEU A 53 -23.48 -0.98 0.95
CA LEU A 53 -22.37 -1.75 1.52
C LEU A 53 -22.17 -3.09 0.80
N ILE A 54 -23.26 -3.84 0.58
CA ILE A 54 -23.22 -5.12 -0.14
C ILE A 54 -22.67 -4.91 -1.56
N THR A 55 -23.10 -3.84 -2.24
CA THR A 55 -22.63 -3.52 -3.59
C THR A 55 -21.16 -3.13 -3.59
N ALA A 56 -20.69 -2.37 -2.60
CA ALA A 56 -19.27 -2.03 -2.50
C ALA A 56 -18.38 -3.28 -2.33
N ILE A 57 -18.80 -4.21 -1.46
CA ILE A 57 -18.13 -5.50 -1.28
C ILE A 57 -18.17 -6.30 -2.59
N GLY A 58 -19.34 -6.39 -3.23
CA GLY A 58 -19.51 -7.12 -4.49
C GLY A 58 -18.65 -6.58 -5.62
N VAL A 59 -18.56 -5.26 -5.77
CA VAL A 59 -17.71 -4.60 -6.77
C VAL A 59 -16.23 -4.85 -6.47
N SER A 60 -15.81 -4.78 -5.20
CA SER A 60 -14.42 -5.07 -4.81
C SER A 60 -14.03 -6.48 -5.21
N LEU A 61 -14.87 -7.47 -4.87
CA LEU A 61 -14.64 -8.87 -5.20
C LEU A 61 -14.69 -9.12 -6.71
N LEU A 62 -15.64 -8.50 -7.43
CA LEU A 62 -15.73 -8.61 -8.88
C LEU A 62 -14.42 -8.16 -9.53
N ILE A 63 -13.94 -6.98 -9.17
CA ILE A 63 -12.69 -6.42 -9.71
C ILE A 63 -11.50 -7.32 -9.36
N GLU A 64 -11.40 -7.78 -8.12
CA GLU A 64 -10.34 -8.67 -7.66
C GLU A 64 -10.32 -10.01 -8.40
N TYR A 65 -11.44 -10.74 -8.42
CA TYR A 65 -11.53 -12.04 -9.09
C TYR A 65 -11.38 -11.93 -10.61
N THR A 66 -11.85 -10.84 -11.22
CA THR A 66 -11.61 -10.59 -12.65
C THR A 66 -10.12 -10.48 -12.93
N MET A 67 -9.37 -9.75 -12.11
CA MET A 67 -7.91 -9.65 -12.27
C MET A 67 -7.21 -10.98 -12.01
N ILE A 68 -7.63 -11.73 -10.99
CA ILE A 68 -7.08 -13.05 -10.69
C ILE A 68 -7.36 -14.03 -11.85
N TYR A 69 -8.53 -13.96 -12.48
CA TYR A 69 -8.86 -14.79 -13.63
C TYR A 69 -7.93 -14.51 -14.82
N PHE A 70 -7.63 -13.24 -15.10
CA PHE A 70 -6.75 -12.88 -16.22
C PHE A 70 -5.26 -13.09 -15.95
N ARG A 71 -4.77 -12.88 -14.72
CA ARG A 71 -3.33 -12.88 -14.41
C ARG A 71 -2.86 -14.01 -13.49
N GLY A 72 -3.77 -14.66 -12.79
CA GLY A 72 -3.45 -15.59 -11.71
C GLY A 72 -3.23 -14.88 -10.37
N ALA A 73 -3.21 -15.66 -9.30
CA ALA A 73 -3.06 -15.16 -7.92
C ALA A 73 -1.60 -14.95 -7.49
N SER A 74 -0.64 -15.15 -8.40
CA SER A 74 0.78 -15.08 -8.08
C SER A 74 1.23 -13.62 -7.89
N PRO A 75 1.93 -13.29 -6.78
CA PRO A 75 2.44 -11.95 -6.56
C PRO A 75 3.62 -11.67 -7.49
N GLU A 76 3.50 -10.63 -8.32
CA GLU A 76 4.59 -10.15 -9.17
C GLU A 76 5.25 -8.92 -8.56
N ALA A 77 6.58 -9.00 -8.42
CA ALA A 77 7.37 -7.88 -7.94
C ALA A 77 7.50 -6.84 -9.05
N TYR A 78 7.25 -5.58 -8.72
CA TYR A 78 7.48 -4.47 -9.64
C TYR A 78 8.95 -4.41 -10.08
N PRO A 79 9.22 -4.14 -11.37
CA PRO A 79 10.59 -3.93 -11.86
C PRO A 79 11.25 -2.78 -11.09
N LYS A 80 12.52 -2.97 -10.73
CA LYS A 80 13.29 -2.03 -9.91
C LYS A 80 13.89 -0.94 -10.79
N ASP A 81 13.07 -0.04 -11.31
CA ASP A 81 13.58 1.14 -11.99
C ASP A 81 14.13 2.13 -10.96
N PHE A 82 15.37 2.58 -11.15
CA PHE A 82 16.11 3.54 -10.30
C PHE A 82 16.62 3.04 -8.94
N PRO A 83 17.52 2.04 -8.90
CA PRO A 83 18.15 1.58 -7.65
C PRO A 83 19.00 2.67 -6.96
N GLU A 84 19.73 3.47 -7.73
CA GLU A 84 20.61 4.56 -7.24
C GLU A 84 19.83 5.63 -6.47
N THR A 85 18.76 6.16 -7.08
CA THR A 85 17.93 7.21 -6.48
C THR A 85 17.25 6.73 -5.20
N ARG A 86 16.82 5.46 -5.15
CA ARG A 86 16.25 4.86 -3.93
C ARG A 86 17.25 4.80 -2.79
N MET A 87 18.50 4.39 -3.06
CA MET A 87 19.54 4.36 -2.03
C MET A 87 19.83 5.76 -1.47
N ILE A 88 19.95 6.76 -2.34
CA ILE A 88 20.19 8.16 -1.92
C ILE A 88 19.02 8.68 -1.07
N ILE A 89 17.77 8.43 -1.47
CA ILE A 89 16.58 8.86 -0.72
C ILE A 89 16.55 8.20 0.66
N TYR A 90 16.81 6.89 0.76
CA TYR A 90 16.83 6.21 2.06
C TYR A 90 17.91 6.76 2.98
N SER A 91 19.12 7.02 2.45
CA SER A 91 20.19 7.65 3.21
C SER A 91 19.81 9.04 3.71
N LEU A 92 19.24 9.89 2.86
CA LEU A 92 18.78 11.22 3.26
C LEU A 92 17.70 11.16 4.34
N VAL A 93 16.69 10.30 4.16
CA VAL A 93 15.63 10.12 5.16
C VAL A 93 16.20 9.66 6.50
N LEU A 94 17.15 8.72 6.51
CA LEU A 94 17.80 8.28 7.74
C LEU A 94 18.58 9.41 8.43
N ILE A 95 19.31 10.22 7.66
CA ILE A 95 20.00 11.41 8.20
C ILE A 95 19.00 12.39 8.82
N PHE A 96 17.88 12.66 8.16
CA PHE A 96 16.82 13.54 8.72
C PHE A 96 16.19 12.95 9.99
N VAL A 97 15.93 11.64 10.04
CA VAL A 97 15.41 10.99 11.25
C VAL A 97 16.41 11.08 12.40
N MET A 98 17.71 10.87 12.14
CA MET A 98 18.77 11.02 13.14
C MET A 98 18.91 12.47 13.61
N LEU A 99 18.72 13.45 12.72
CA LEU A 99 18.76 14.87 13.08
C LEU A 99 17.59 15.29 13.97
N TYR A 100 16.37 14.83 13.65
CA TYR A 100 15.16 15.21 14.41
C TYR A 100 14.94 14.36 15.66
N ARG A 101 15.42 13.10 15.67
CA ARG A 101 15.30 12.17 16.78
C ARG A 101 16.59 11.32 16.91
N PRO A 102 17.66 11.88 17.51
CA PRO A 102 18.98 11.22 17.57
C PRO A 102 19.01 9.97 18.45
N SER A 103 18.01 9.80 19.32
CA SER A 103 17.90 8.65 20.22
C SER A 103 17.42 7.36 19.54
N GLY A 104 17.22 7.34 18.22
CA GLY A 104 16.64 6.19 17.50
C GLY A 104 15.16 5.95 17.84
N LEU A 105 14.55 4.94 17.21
CA LEU A 105 13.13 4.60 17.40
C LEU A 105 12.80 4.16 18.84
N MET A 106 13.75 3.53 19.55
CA MET A 106 13.61 3.05 20.93
C MET A 106 13.99 4.09 22.01
N GLY A 107 14.51 5.26 21.63
CA GLY A 107 15.01 6.23 22.60
C GLY A 107 16.23 5.69 23.37
N THR A 108 16.44 6.18 24.59
CA THR A 108 17.50 5.70 25.51
C THR A 108 17.16 4.37 26.19
N LYS A 109 16.01 3.75 25.89
CA LYS A 109 15.62 2.48 26.51
C LYS A 109 16.23 1.32 25.75
N GLU A 110 17.16 0.64 26.39
CA GLU A 110 17.70 -0.61 25.88
C GLU A 110 16.70 -1.75 26.14
N ILE A 111 16.72 -2.78 25.29
CA ILE A 111 15.93 -4.01 25.49
C ILE A 111 16.22 -4.63 26.87
N THR A 112 17.41 -4.37 27.41
CA THR A 112 17.86 -4.76 28.75
C THR A 112 17.00 -4.19 29.87
N ASP A 113 16.50 -2.95 29.75
CA ASP A 113 15.67 -2.30 30.77
C ASP A 113 14.26 -2.90 30.86
N LEU A 114 13.74 -3.42 29.74
CA LEU A 114 12.47 -4.16 29.70
C LEU A 114 12.56 -5.45 30.52
N PHE A 115 13.69 -6.15 30.47
CA PHE A 115 13.91 -7.38 31.24
C PHE A 115 14.15 -7.09 32.73
N LYS A 116 14.80 -5.98 33.07
CA LYS A 116 15.08 -5.57 34.46
C LYS A 116 13.81 -5.15 35.21
N SER A 117 12.86 -4.50 34.53
CA SER A 117 11.55 -4.15 35.11
C SER A 117 10.72 -5.37 35.51
N LYS A 118 10.85 -6.49 34.78
CA LYS A 118 10.12 -7.73 35.07
C LYS A 118 10.64 -8.45 36.32
N ARG A 119 11.97 -8.50 36.53
CA ARG A 119 12.58 -9.10 37.73
C ARG A 119 12.31 -8.33 39.02
N LYS A 120 12.16 -7.00 38.97
CA LYS A 120 11.91 -6.19 40.17
C LYS A 120 10.50 -6.42 40.73
N LYS A 121 9.50 -6.69 39.87
CA LYS A 121 8.11 -6.97 40.29
C LYS A 121 7.93 -8.33 40.97
N GLU A 122 8.78 -9.32 40.70
CA GLU A 122 8.74 -10.64 41.37
C GLU A 122 9.42 -10.64 42.74
N GLY A 123 10.26 -9.64 43.05
CA GLY A 123 10.99 -9.54 44.32
C GLY A 123 10.25 -8.80 45.44
N GLU A 124 9.18 -8.05 45.14
CA GLU A 124 8.39 -7.29 46.13
C GLU A 124 7.15 -8.07 46.64
N LEU A 125 6.96 -9.31 46.18
CA LEU A 125 5.83 -10.18 46.57
C LEU A 125 6.26 -11.39 47.43
N LYS A 126 7.41 -11.28 48.11
CA LYS A 126 7.89 -12.25 49.10
C LYS A 126 8.10 -11.60 50.45
#